data_AF-A0A1M5JDU7-F1
#
_entry.id   AF-A0A1M5JDU7-F1
#
_cell.length_a   1.000
_cell.length_b   1.000
_cell.length_c   1.000
_cell.angle_alpha   90.00
_cell.angle_beta   90.00
_cell.angle_gamma   90.00
#
_symmetry.space_group_name_H-M   'P 1'
#
loop_
_entity.id
_entity.type
_entity.pdbx_description
1 polymer ?
#
loop_
_entity_poly.entity_id
_entity_poly.type
_entity_poly.pdbx_seq_one_letter_code
_entity_poly.pdbx_strand_id
1 'polypeptide(L)'
;MKDDIIKKAYIASFDIEDKSLKDLIIINTKCLVDNYKQRFVFVDSNRLKDELIYYRCYGETPKYNFMLNIILPVILSNTSIQKGEEESIALIEKYVKYFKKDGQLFEYILASVLYNGIMHNIIDDKNIGYEELLQKIKEKIICFSMELDKQDTIKFQMVRIKVIQKIDNYIDLKVDDYDDNEIISTVLNILYDIYIEDRQVKNDGMLSIKKSILSVLGEEPNLNTDNIDFILSMAEYIIKLRIYKINKKLYENNANPRLFINLNEGDNIVDPIFNKVTVISKNFINNILSIKIKSKSGTHVLKFKKS
;
A
#
# COMPACT_ATOMS: atom_id res chain seq x y z
N MET A 1 -0.42 20.40 -12.06
CA MET A 1 -1.58 20.43 -11.14
C MET A 1 -1.84 19.06 -10.55
N LYS A 2 -2.12 18.02 -11.36
CA LYS A 2 -2.28 16.64 -10.85
C LYS A 2 -1.03 16.08 -10.16
N ASP A 3 0.18 16.35 -10.67
CA ASP A 3 1.42 15.86 -10.03
C ASP A 3 1.61 16.33 -8.59
N ASP A 4 1.22 17.56 -8.26
CA ASP A 4 1.32 18.09 -6.89
C ASP A 4 0.33 17.38 -5.96
N ILE A 5 -0.92 17.22 -6.41
CA ILE A 5 -1.98 16.46 -5.72
C ILE A 5 -1.51 15.03 -5.42
N ILE A 6 -0.91 14.36 -6.42
CA ILE A 6 -0.39 12.99 -6.26
C ILE A 6 0.74 12.93 -5.23
N LYS A 7 1.68 13.88 -5.26
CA LYS A 7 2.76 13.93 -4.27
C LYS A 7 2.21 14.13 -2.86
N LYS A 8 1.29 15.09 -2.70
CA LYS A 8 0.67 15.40 -1.41
C LYS A 8 -0.09 14.20 -0.84
N ALA A 9 -0.88 13.52 -1.66
CA ALA A 9 -1.57 12.28 -1.26
C ALA A 9 -0.59 11.19 -0.80
N TYR A 10 0.52 11.00 -1.52
CA TYR A 10 1.56 10.06 -1.10
C TYR A 10 2.20 10.47 0.23
N ILE A 11 2.58 11.74 0.40
CA ILE A 11 3.21 12.23 1.64
C ILE A 11 2.24 12.09 2.83
N ALA A 12 0.97 12.47 2.64
CA ALA A 12 -0.07 12.38 3.67
C ALA A 12 -0.28 10.95 4.18
N SER A 13 -0.01 9.93 3.36
CA SER A 13 -0.08 8.53 3.80
C SER A 13 0.89 8.17 4.93
N PHE A 14 1.96 8.93 5.11
CA PHE A 14 2.99 8.72 6.14
C PHE A 14 2.72 9.47 7.44
N ASP A 15 1.69 10.32 7.48
CA ASP A 15 1.30 11.07 8.67
C ASP A 15 0.47 10.18 9.63
N ILE A 16 1.11 9.11 10.09
CA ILE A 16 0.60 8.08 11.01
C ILE A 16 1.74 7.69 11.96
N GLU A 17 1.50 6.91 13.01
CA GLU A 17 2.58 6.47 13.91
C GLU A 17 3.16 5.10 13.49
N ASP A 18 2.31 4.22 12.94
CA ASP A 18 2.67 2.84 12.63
C ASP A 18 3.77 2.72 11.57
N LYS A 19 4.97 2.43 12.06
CA LYS A 19 6.15 2.19 11.23
C LYS A 19 5.95 1.02 10.27
N SER A 20 5.22 -0.01 10.65
CA SER A 20 5.08 -1.21 9.82
C SER A 20 4.36 -0.89 8.49
N LEU A 21 3.27 -0.14 8.54
CA LEU A 21 2.61 0.34 7.32
C LEU A 21 3.48 1.29 6.50
N LYS A 22 4.19 2.24 7.14
CA LYS A 22 5.13 3.14 6.43
C LYS A 22 6.19 2.36 5.66
N ASP A 23 6.81 1.37 6.28
CA ASP A 23 7.83 0.53 5.66
C ASP A 23 7.26 -0.26 4.47
N LEU A 24 6.03 -0.77 4.57
CA LEU A 24 5.35 -1.49 3.48
C LEU A 24 5.00 -0.58 2.30
N ILE A 25 4.52 0.66 2.54
CA ILE A 25 4.28 1.66 1.49
C ILE A 25 5.61 1.97 0.77
N ILE A 26 6.72 2.14 1.51
CA ILE A 26 8.05 2.36 0.93
C ILE A 26 8.51 1.16 0.10
N ILE A 27 8.37 -0.07 0.62
CA ILE A 27 8.71 -1.30 -0.10
C ILE A 27 7.97 -1.33 -1.44
N ASN A 28 6.66 -1.12 -1.44
CA ASN A 28 5.86 -1.16 -2.66
C ASN A 28 6.29 -0.07 -3.63
N THR A 29 6.56 1.14 -3.15
CA THR A 29 7.08 2.23 -3.96
C THR A 29 8.41 1.83 -4.63
N LYS A 30 9.34 1.22 -3.90
CA LYS A 30 10.62 0.72 -4.42
C LYS A 30 10.46 -0.41 -5.44
N CYS A 31 9.37 -1.16 -5.40
CA CYS A 31 9.11 -2.27 -6.32
C CYS A 31 8.48 -1.83 -7.65
N LEU A 32 8.01 -0.58 -7.76
CA LEU A 32 7.40 -0.09 -8.99
C LEU A 32 8.40 0.03 -10.14
N VAL A 33 7.93 -0.31 -11.34
CA VAL A 33 8.65 -0.23 -12.62
C VAL A 33 7.71 0.37 -13.68
N ASP A 34 8.22 1.36 -14.43
CA ASP A 34 7.50 1.99 -15.51
C ASP A 34 7.68 1.24 -16.83
N ASN A 35 6.58 0.95 -17.52
CA ASN A 35 6.58 0.38 -18.86
C ASN A 35 6.18 1.46 -19.87
N TYR A 36 7.18 2.16 -20.43
CA TYR A 36 6.95 3.22 -21.41
C TYR A 36 6.17 2.74 -22.65
N LYS A 37 6.43 1.52 -23.13
CA LYS A 37 5.81 0.99 -24.35
C LYS A 37 4.32 0.74 -24.17
N GLN A 38 3.93 0.17 -23.03
CA GLN A 38 2.53 -0.16 -22.72
C GLN A 38 1.84 0.91 -21.88
N ARG A 39 2.55 1.98 -21.50
CA ARG A 39 2.06 3.14 -20.73
C ARG A 39 1.35 2.76 -19.44
N PHE A 40 2.02 1.97 -18.61
CA PHE A 40 1.55 1.70 -17.24
C PHE A 40 2.73 1.44 -16.30
N VAL A 41 2.46 1.45 -15.00
CA VAL A 41 3.42 1.15 -13.95
C VAL A 41 2.98 -0.13 -13.25
N PHE A 42 3.91 -1.07 -13.06
CA PHE A 42 3.63 -2.37 -12.48
C PHE A 42 4.59 -2.69 -11.34
N VAL A 43 4.26 -3.72 -10.57
CA VAL A 43 5.08 -4.18 -9.45
C VAL A 43 6.07 -5.26 -9.92
N ASP A 44 7.36 -5.00 -9.76
CA ASP A 44 8.39 -6.03 -9.92
C ASP A 44 8.24 -7.09 -8.82
N SER A 45 7.74 -8.26 -9.22
CA SER A 45 7.41 -9.35 -8.30
C SER A 45 8.64 -10.00 -7.69
N ASN A 46 9.77 -10.02 -8.40
CA ASN A 46 11.03 -10.56 -7.88
C ASN A 46 11.58 -9.63 -6.82
N ARG A 47 11.57 -8.31 -7.10
CA ARG A 47 11.99 -7.31 -6.11
C ARG A 47 11.11 -7.37 -4.86
N LEU A 48 9.79 -7.41 -5.03
CA LEU A 48 8.84 -7.47 -3.91
C LEU A 48 9.07 -8.71 -3.05
N LYS A 49 9.27 -9.88 -3.66
CA LYS A 49 9.56 -11.12 -2.93
C LYS A 49 10.77 -10.97 -2.02
N ASP A 50 11.88 -10.44 -2.53
CA ASP A 50 13.09 -10.27 -1.75
C ASP A 50 12.94 -9.20 -0.67
N GLU A 51 12.32 -8.05 -0.99
CA GLU A 51 12.01 -7.00 0.00
C GLU A 51 11.17 -7.58 1.16
N LEU A 52 10.18 -8.42 0.87
CA LEU A 52 9.33 -9.06 1.88
C LEU A 52 10.06 -10.14 2.69
N ILE A 53 11.05 -10.82 2.11
CA ILE A 53 11.95 -11.74 2.85
C ILE A 53 12.80 -10.93 3.83
N TYR A 54 13.35 -9.81 3.38
CA TYR A 54 14.12 -8.89 4.23
C TYR A 54 13.24 -8.29 5.33
N TYR A 55 12.02 -7.88 4.99
CA TYR A 55 11.05 -7.34 5.94
C TYR A 55 10.74 -8.31 7.07
N ARG A 56 10.74 -9.64 6.85
CA ARG A 56 10.59 -10.62 7.94
C ARG A 56 11.72 -10.56 8.98
N CYS A 57 12.88 -10.02 8.61
CA CYS A 57 14.03 -9.90 9.49
C CYS A 57 14.03 -8.59 10.28
N TYR A 58 13.54 -7.46 9.74
CA TYR A 58 13.60 -6.16 10.44
C TYR A 58 12.25 -5.51 10.74
N GLY A 59 11.22 -5.89 10.00
CA GLY A 59 9.89 -5.29 10.05
C GLY A 59 9.01 -5.89 11.13
N GLU A 60 7.83 -5.29 11.30
CA GLU A 60 6.79 -5.74 12.21
C GLU A 60 5.52 -6.03 11.42
N THR A 61 4.71 -6.99 11.87
CA THR A 61 3.39 -7.19 11.23
C THR A 61 2.44 -6.12 11.73
N PRO A 62 1.73 -5.39 10.85
CA PRO A 62 0.71 -4.44 11.30
C PRO A 62 -0.31 -5.12 12.20
N LYS A 63 -0.72 -4.44 13.27
CA LYS A 63 -1.57 -5.02 14.34
C LYS A 63 -3.06 -5.05 13.99
N TYR A 64 -3.42 -4.49 12.84
CA TYR A 64 -4.79 -4.32 12.38
C TYR A 64 -4.98 -5.00 11.03
N ASN A 65 -6.24 -5.24 10.69
CA ASN A 65 -6.60 -5.90 9.46
C ASN A 65 -6.56 -4.95 8.27
N PHE A 66 -7.06 -3.74 8.45
CA PHE A 66 -7.18 -2.76 7.38
C PHE A 66 -5.84 -2.14 6.93
N MET A 67 -5.13 -2.79 6.01
CA MET A 67 -3.82 -2.34 5.49
C MET A 67 -3.88 -1.91 4.02
N LEU A 68 -5.04 -1.44 3.55
CA LEU A 68 -5.27 -1.21 2.12
C LEU A 68 -4.36 -0.11 1.55
N ASN A 69 -3.83 0.81 2.37
CA ASN A 69 -2.97 1.87 1.84
C ASN A 69 -1.62 1.38 1.27
N ILE A 70 -1.26 0.11 1.45
CA ILE A 70 -0.08 -0.49 0.83
C ILE A 70 -0.13 -0.46 -0.71
N ILE A 71 -1.34 -0.41 -1.31
CA ILE A 71 -1.52 -0.34 -2.77
C ILE A 71 -1.54 1.10 -3.31
N LEU A 72 -1.54 2.12 -2.44
CA LEU A 72 -1.55 3.53 -2.85
C LEU A 72 -0.45 3.89 -3.86
N PRO A 73 0.82 3.44 -3.72
CA PRO A 73 1.86 3.74 -4.71
C PRO A 73 1.50 3.26 -6.12
N VAL A 74 0.82 2.12 -6.25
CA VAL A 74 0.37 1.57 -7.55
C VAL A 74 -0.72 2.44 -8.15
N ILE A 75 -1.72 2.81 -7.34
CA ILE A 75 -2.81 3.70 -7.76
C ILE A 75 -2.26 5.05 -8.22
N LEU A 76 -1.44 5.69 -7.39
CA LEU A 76 -0.88 7.02 -7.66
C LEU A 76 0.11 7.06 -8.82
N SER A 77 0.77 5.95 -9.14
CA SER A 77 1.71 5.88 -10.27
C SER A 77 1.05 5.53 -11.60
N ASN A 78 -0.19 5.02 -11.61
CA ASN A 78 -0.91 4.69 -12.83
C ASN A 78 -1.88 5.80 -13.25
N THR A 79 -1.86 6.18 -14.53
CA THR A 79 -2.84 7.11 -15.11
C THR A 79 -4.11 6.39 -15.56
N SER A 80 -3.99 5.16 -16.02
CA SER A 80 -5.11 4.30 -16.40
C SER A 80 -5.73 3.64 -15.17
N ILE A 81 -7.02 3.89 -14.95
CA ILE A 81 -7.81 3.28 -13.87
C ILE A 81 -7.75 1.75 -13.95
N GLN A 82 -7.90 1.20 -15.17
CA GLN A 82 -7.93 -0.25 -15.38
C GLN A 82 -6.56 -0.89 -15.11
N LYS A 83 -5.46 -0.29 -15.57
CA LYS A 83 -4.11 -0.83 -15.31
C LYS A 83 -3.72 -0.68 -13.85
N GLY A 84 -4.08 0.43 -13.22
CA GLY A 84 -3.92 0.62 -11.77
C GLY A 84 -4.70 -0.41 -10.97
N GLU A 85 -5.91 -0.76 -11.40
CA GLU A 85 -6.74 -1.81 -10.79
C GLU A 85 -6.10 -3.19 -10.87
N GLU A 86 -5.73 -3.63 -12.08
CA GLU A 86 -5.10 -4.93 -12.32
C GLU A 86 -3.86 -5.12 -11.43
N GLU A 87 -2.98 -4.12 -11.38
CA GLU A 87 -1.76 -4.15 -10.57
C GLU A 87 -2.04 -4.05 -9.06
N SER A 88 -3.06 -3.29 -8.65
CA SER A 88 -3.46 -3.19 -7.24
C SER A 88 -4.01 -4.51 -6.72
N ILE A 89 -4.82 -5.21 -7.53
CA ILE A 89 -5.33 -6.55 -7.23
C ILE A 89 -4.15 -7.53 -7.12
N ALA A 90 -3.26 -7.55 -8.11
CA ALA A 90 -2.10 -8.44 -8.09
C ALA A 90 -1.19 -8.20 -6.87
N LEU A 91 -1.08 -6.95 -6.40
CA LEU A 91 -0.33 -6.60 -5.20
C LEU A 91 -1.05 -7.05 -3.92
N ILE A 92 -2.35 -6.76 -3.77
CA ILE A 92 -3.08 -7.10 -2.54
C ILE A 92 -3.16 -8.62 -2.34
N GLU A 93 -3.31 -9.40 -3.40
CA GLU A 93 -3.33 -10.87 -3.33
C GLU A 93 -2.02 -11.44 -2.75
N LYS A 94 -0.87 -10.86 -3.13
CA LYS A 94 0.43 -11.25 -2.57
C LYS A 94 0.50 -10.94 -1.08
N TYR A 95 -0.06 -9.81 -0.65
CA TYR A 95 -0.09 -9.43 0.76
C TYR A 95 -1.06 -10.25 1.60
N VAL A 96 -2.23 -10.59 1.05
CA VAL A 96 -3.18 -11.53 1.67
C VAL A 96 -2.47 -12.85 1.98
N LYS A 97 -1.74 -13.41 1.01
CA LYS A 97 -0.94 -14.63 1.20
C LYS A 97 0.21 -14.43 2.19
N TYR A 98 0.94 -13.31 2.09
CA TYR A 98 2.07 -13.00 2.96
C TYR A 98 1.67 -12.91 4.44
N PHE A 99 0.52 -12.28 4.71
CA PHE A 99 -0.04 -12.11 6.06
C PHE A 99 -1.00 -13.23 6.47
N LYS A 100 -1.19 -14.26 5.64
CA LYS A 100 -2.06 -15.43 5.91
C LYS A 100 -3.52 -15.06 6.16
N LYS A 101 -4.07 -14.17 5.32
CA LYS A 101 -5.47 -13.68 5.40
C LYS A 101 -6.36 -14.26 4.31
N ASP A 102 -6.07 -15.49 3.86
CA ASP A 102 -6.73 -16.11 2.70
C ASP A 102 -8.27 -16.14 2.82
N GLY A 103 -8.81 -16.21 4.05
CA GLY A 103 -10.25 -16.14 4.30
C GLY A 103 -10.94 -14.83 3.90
N GLN A 104 -10.18 -13.74 3.73
CA GLN A 104 -10.69 -12.41 3.35
C GLN A 104 -10.27 -12.00 1.93
N LEU A 105 -9.73 -12.92 1.12
CA LEU A 105 -9.16 -12.62 -0.20
C LEU A 105 -10.10 -11.78 -1.08
N PHE A 106 -11.35 -12.20 -1.25
CA PHE A 106 -12.29 -11.50 -2.12
C PHE A 106 -12.71 -10.13 -1.57
N GLU A 107 -12.74 -9.95 -0.25
CA GLU A 107 -12.99 -8.62 0.35
C GLU A 107 -11.83 -7.66 0.05
N TYR A 108 -10.58 -8.12 0.16
CA TYR A 108 -9.42 -7.31 -0.19
C TYR A 108 -9.35 -6.98 -1.69
N ILE A 109 -9.72 -7.92 -2.56
CA ILE A 109 -9.80 -7.68 -4.01
C ILE A 109 -10.81 -6.58 -4.31
N LEU A 110 -12.05 -6.72 -3.81
CA LEU A 110 -13.10 -5.73 -4.05
C LEU A 110 -12.77 -4.39 -3.38
N ALA A 111 -12.18 -4.39 -2.19
CA ALA A 111 -11.72 -3.15 -1.54
C ALA A 111 -10.64 -2.44 -2.38
N SER A 112 -9.76 -3.20 -3.05
CA SER A 112 -8.76 -2.63 -3.96
C SER A 112 -9.40 -2.01 -5.20
N VAL A 113 -10.43 -2.64 -5.76
CA VAL A 113 -11.25 -2.07 -6.86
C VAL A 113 -11.93 -0.78 -6.42
N LEU A 114 -12.55 -0.77 -5.23
CA LEU A 114 -13.17 0.41 -4.62
C LEU A 114 -12.13 1.53 -4.48
N TYR A 115 -11.01 1.26 -3.80
CA TYR A 115 -10.04 2.28 -3.46
C TYR A 115 -9.35 2.88 -4.69
N ASN A 116 -8.99 2.04 -5.67
CA ASN A 116 -8.49 2.51 -6.95
C ASN A 116 -9.54 3.38 -7.67
N GLY A 117 -10.81 2.95 -7.69
CA GLY A 117 -11.91 3.74 -8.24
C GLY A 117 -12.08 5.10 -7.55
N ILE A 118 -12.10 5.12 -6.22
CA ILE A 118 -12.22 6.33 -5.39
C ILE A 118 -11.12 7.32 -5.78
N MET A 119 -9.86 6.93 -5.62
CA MET A 119 -8.71 7.80 -5.81
C MET A 119 -8.69 8.40 -7.21
N HIS A 120 -8.92 7.59 -8.25
CA HIS A 120 -8.93 8.10 -9.61
C HIS A 120 -10.07 9.09 -9.87
N ASN A 121 -11.28 8.83 -9.37
CA ASN A 121 -12.40 9.76 -9.53
C ASN A 121 -12.13 11.10 -8.83
N ILE A 122 -11.64 11.10 -7.59
CA ILE A 122 -11.35 12.35 -6.86
C ILE A 122 -10.12 13.10 -7.38
N ILE A 123 -9.13 12.40 -7.95
CA ILE A 123 -7.97 13.03 -8.64
C ILE A 123 -8.43 13.73 -9.93
N ASP A 124 -9.40 13.14 -10.62
CA ASP A 124 -9.94 13.69 -11.87
C ASP A 124 -10.94 14.82 -11.62
N ASP A 125 -11.80 14.68 -10.61
CA ASP A 125 -12.73 15.69 -10.15
C ASP A 125 -12.79 15.75 -8.62
N LYS A 126 -12.09 16.73 -8.04
CA LYS A 126 -12.07 16.95 -6.58
C LYS A 126 -13.40 17.46 -6.01
N ASN A 127 -14.32 17.91 -6.85
CA ASN A 127 -15.61 18.45 -6.42
C ASN A 127 -16.74 17.41 -6.54
N ILE A 128 -16.41 16.16 -6.91
CA ILE A 128 -17.39 15.09 -7.04
C ILE A 128 -18.17 14.91 -5.73
N GLY A 129 -19.50 14.89 -5.84
CA GLY A 129 -20.38 14.70 -4.68
C GLY A 129 -20.32 13.28 -4.12
N TYR A 130 -20.62 13.11 -2.84
CA TYR A 130 -20.60 11.81 -2.14
C TYR A 130 -21.43 10.74 -2.85
N GLU A 131 -22.70 11.05 -3.13
CA GLU A 131 -23.62 10.11 -3.80
C GLU A 131 -23.14 9.76 -5.22
N GLU A 132 -22.71 10.76 -5.99
CA GLU A 132 -22.19 10.55 -7.35
C GLU A 132 -20.94 9.65 -7.34
N LEU A 133 -20.02 9.88 -6.40
CA LEU A 133 -18.82 9.07 -6.21
C LEU A 133 -19.20 7.61 -5.90
N LEU A 134 -20.12 7.39 -4.94
CA LEU A 134 -20.57 6.04 -4.58
C LEU A 134 -21.27 5.33 -5.74
N GLN A 135 -22.08 6.03 -6.54
CA GLN A 135 -22.72 5.44 -7.72
C GLN A 135 -21.70 4.98 -8.77
N LYS A 136 -20.71 5.83 -9.10
CA LYS A 136 -19.62 5.45 -10.03
C LYS A 136 -18.84 4.24 -9.54
N ILE A 137 -18.58 4.16 -8.24
CA ILE A 137 -17.90 3.03 -7.62
C ILE A 137 -18.77 1.77 -7.66
N LYS A 138 -20.07 1.88 -7.38
CA LYS A 138 -21.05 0.78 -7.45
C LYS A 138 -21.09 0.17 -8.85
N GLU A 139 -21.21 1.00 -9.88
CA GLU A 139 -21.19 0.56 -11.28
C GLU A 139 -19.92 -0.25 -11.60
N LYS A 140 -18.78 0.24 -11.11
CA LYS A 140 -17.50 -0.45 -11.27
C LYS A 140 -17.48 -1.83 -10.63
N ILE A 141 -18.03 -1.98 -9.42
CA ILE A 141 -18.15 -3.29 -8.74
C ILE A 141 -19.11 -4.23 -9.48
N ILE A 142 -20.21 -3.72 -10.04
CA ILE A 142 -21.16 -4.51 -10.82
C ILE A 142 -20.48 -5.09 -12.08
N CYS A 143 -19.73 -4.25 -12.79
CA CYS A 143 -19.02 -4.64 -14.01
C CYS A 143 -17.76 -5.48 -13.74
N PHE A 144 -17.20 -5.44 -12.53
CA PHE A 144 -15.98 -6.16 -12.19
C PHE A 144 -16.18 -7.67 -12.25
N SER A 145 -15.33 -8.34 -13.03
CA SER A 145 -15.32 -9.78 -13.22
C SER A 145 -13.88 -10.31 -13.13
N MET A 146 -13.75 -11.57 -12.70
CA MET A 146 -12.47 -12.25 -12.63
C MET A 146 -12.67 -13.75 -12.92
N GLU A 147 -11.65 -14.37 -13.51
CA GLU A 147 -11.65 -15.80 -13.80
C GLU A 147 -11.30 -16.58 -12.52
N LEU A 148 -12.21 -17.47 -12.11
CA LEU A 148 -12.10 -18.30 -10.91
C LEU A 148 -12.59 -19.71 -11.20
N ASP A 149 -12.21 -20.67 -10.34
CA ASP A 149 -12.86 -21.98 -10.35
C ASP A 149 -14.33 -21.88 -9.92
N LYS A 150 -15.10 -22.96 -10.09
CA LYS A 150 -16.55 -22.94 -9.79
C LYS A 150 -16.85 -22.59 -8.33
N GLN A 151 -16.08 -23.10 -7.37
CA GLN A 151 -16.36 -22.92 -5.95
C GLN A 151 -16.04 -21.48 -5.52
N ASP A 152 -14.91 -20.97 -5.97
CA ASP A 152 -14.46 -19.62 -5.69
C ASP A 152 -15.27 -18.57 -6.44
N THR A 153 -15.79 -18.90 -7.62
CA THR A 153 -16.78 -18.06 -8.32
C THR A 153 -18.00 -17.80 -7.44
N ILE A 154 -18.58 -18.83 -6.81
CA ILE A 154 -19.77 -18.66 -5.95
C ILE A 154 -19.44 -17.76 -4.76
N LYS A 155 -18.33 -18.02 -4.05
CA LYS A 155 -17.89 -17.20 -2.91
C LYS A 155 -17.68 -15.74 -3.32
N PHE A 156 -16.97 -15.51 -4.41
CA PHE A 156 -16.72 -14.17 -4.93
C PHE A 156 -18.02 -13.43 -5.25
N GLN A 157 -18.96 -14.08 -5.95
CA GLN A 157 -20.26 -13.49 -6.28
C GLN A 157 -21.08 -13.13 -5.03
N MET A 158 -21.05 -13.98 -3.99
CA MET A 158 -21.70 -13.67 -2.71
C MET A 158 -21.11 -12.43 -2.04
N VAL A 159 -19.77 -12.31 -2.01
CA VAL A 159 -19.11 -11.11 -1.45
C VAL A 159 -19.44 -9.89 -2.30
N ARG A 160 -19.38 -9.99 -3.63
CA ARG A 160 -19.69 -8.90 -4.56
C ARG A 160 -21.12 -8.34 -4.36
N ILE A 161 -22.11 -9.21 -4.22
CA ILE A 161 -23.50 -8.80 -3.93
C ILE A 161 -23.58 -8.05 -2.61
N LYS A 162 -22.92 -8.56 -1.55
CA LYS A 162 -22.88 -7.87 -0.24
C LYS A 162 -22.23 -6.49 -0.35
N VAL A 163 -21.15 -6.34 -1.13
CA VAL A 163 -20.51 -5.03 -1.35
C VAL A 163 -21.47 -4.06 -2.04
N ILE A 164 -22.18 -4.50 -3.07
CA ILE A 164 -23.17 -3.66 -3.77
C ILE A 164 -24.26 -3.18 -2.80
N GLN A 165 -24.80 -4.10 -1.97
CA GLN A 165 -25.79 -3.78 -0.95
C GLN A 165 -25.25 -2.80 0.10
N LYS A 166 -23.98 -2.96 0.52
CA LYS A 166 -23.34 -2.01 1.44
C LYS A 166 -23.21 -0.63 0.80
N ILE A 167 -22.81 -0.52 -0.46
CA ILE A 167 -22.76 0.78 -1.14
C ILE A 167 -24.15 1.43 -1.19
N ASP A 168 -25.20 0.66 -1.49
CA ASP A 168 -26.59 1.15 -1.46
C ASP A 168 -27.00 1.67 -0.08
N ASN A 169 -26.64 0.98 0.99
CA ASN A 169 -26.89 1.46 2.35
C ASN A 169 -26.18 2.79 2.63
N TYR A 170 -24.93 2.95 2.19
CA TYR A 170 -24.19 4.20 2.40
C TYR A 170 -24.72 5.36 1.53
N ILE A 171 -25.23 5.08 0.33
CA ILE A 171 -25.97 6.05 -0.48
C ILE A 171 -27.22 6.54 0.29
N ASP A 172 -27.93 5.62 0.94
CA ASP A 172 -29.08 5.91 1.81
C ASP A 172 -28.69 6.47 3.19
N LEU A 173 -27.41 6.75 3.44
CA LEU A 173 -26.86 7.21 4.73
C LEU A 173 -27.11 6.26 5.92
N LYS A 174 -27.31 4.97 5.64
CA LYS A 174 -27.39 3.88 6.63
C LYS A 174 -25.99 3.32 6.87
N VAL A 175 -25.23 4.01 7.72
CA VAL A 175 -23.81 3.72 7.96
C VAL A 175 -23.57 2.70 9.06
N ASP A 176 -22.47 1.96 8.94
CA ASP A 176 -21.99 1.03 9.97
C ASP A 176 -21.03 1.74 10.94
N ASP A 177 -20.88 1.19 12.14
CA ASP A 177 -19.71 1.50 12.97
C ASP A 177 -18.44 0.90 12.36
N TYR A 178 -17.28 1.49 12.68
CA TYR A 178 -16.00 0.91 12.29
C TYR A 178 -15.79 -0.50 12.88
N ASP A 179 -15.47 -1.48 12.06
CA ASP A 179 -14.97 -2.79 12.46
C ASP A 179 -13.74 -3.10 11.61
N ASP A 180 -12.60 -3.36 12.26
CA ASP A 180 -11.33 -3.64 11.60
C ASP A 180 -11.37 -4.92 10.74
N ASN A 181 -12.30 -5.83 11.03
CA ASN A 181 -12.51 -7.03 10.22
C ASN A 181 -13.36 -6.77 8.97
N GLU A 182 -14.13 -5.69 8.93
CA GLU A 182 -15.03 -5.34 7.83
C GLU A 182 -14.33 -4.36 6.88
N ILE A 183 -13.48 -4.90 5.99
CA ILE A 183 -12.61 -4.11 5.10
C ILE A 183 -13.42 -3.14 4.22
N ILE A 184 -14.54 -3.61 3.67
CA ILE A 184 -15.38 -2.82 2.76
C ILE A 184 -16.09 -1.69 3.51
N SER A 185 -16.75 -1.98 4.64
CA SER A 185 -17.40 -0.96 5.46
C SER A 185 -16.39 0.06 5.95
N THR A 186 -15.15 -0.34 6.24
CA THR A 186 -14.10 0.60 6.62
C THR A 186 -13.78 1.60 5.52
N VAL A 187 -13.66 1.18 4.26
CA VAL A 187 -13.45 2.12 3.12
C VAL A 187 -14.64 3.08 3.00
N LEU A 188 -15.87 2.58 3.09
CA LEU A 188 -17.08 3.40 2.96
C LEU A 188 -17.25 4.36 4.14
N ASN A 189 -16.90 3.94 5.36
CA ASN A 189 -16.88 4.79 6.54
C ASN A 189 -15.88 5.93 6.39
N ILE A 190 -14.69 5.68 5.85
CA ILE A 190 -13.73 6.76 5.57
C ILE A 190 -14.31 7.79 4.60
N LEU A 191 -15.01 7.35 3.54
CA LEU A 191 -15.67 8.29 2.62
C LEU A 191 -16.79 9.07 3.30
N TYR A 192 -17.65 8.39 4.06
CA TYR A 192 -18.69 9.07 4.83
C TYR A 192 -18.09 10.11 5.77
N ASP A 193 -16.97 9.78 6.41
CA ASP A 193 -16.33 10.68 7.36
C ASP A 193 -15.82 11.98 6.71
N ILE A 194 -15.32 11.84 5.49
CA ILE A 194 -14.75 12.95 4.71
C ILE A 194 -15.85 13.85 4.16
N TYR A 195 -16.97 13.27 3.73
CA TYR A 195 -18.00 14.00 2.99
C TYR A 195 -19.19 14.45 3.84
N ILE A 196 -19.49 13.74 4.93
CA ILE A 196 -20.74 13.91 5.70
C ILE A 196 -20.46 14.32 7.14
N GLU A 197 -19.61 13.56 7.86
CA GLU A 197 -19.43 13.74 9.31
C GLU A 197 -18.03 13.34 9.77
N ASP A 198 -17.23 14.27 10.29
CA ASP A 198 -15.85 13.99 10.71
C ASP A 198 -15.78 13.11 11.98
N ARG A 199 -15.89 11.78 11.81
CA ARG A 199 -15.73 10.78 12.88
C ARG A 199 -14.24 10.44 13.07
N GLN A 200 -13.91 9.99 14.29
CA GLN A 200 -12.56 9.52 14.60
C GLN A 200 -12.33 8.10 14.07
N VAL A 201 -11.23 7.90 13.37
CA VAL A 201 -10.79 6.58 12.89
C VAL A 201 -10.12 5.76 13.99
N LYS A 202 -10.19 4.43 13.90
CA LYS A 202 -9.77 3.52 14.99
C LYS A 202 -8.28 3.14 14.98
N ASN A 203 -7.61 3.20 13.82
CA ASN A 203 -6.21 2.79 13.70
C ASN A 203 -5.49 3.52 12.54
N ASP A 204 -4.16 3.35 12.52
CA ASP A 204 -3.28 4.00 11.55
C ASP A 204 -3.50 3.55 10.11
N GLY A 205 -3.99 2.33 9.88
CA GLY A 205 -4.36 1.88 8.53
C GLY A 205 -5.51 2.69 7.95
N MET A 206 -6.53 2.95 8.78
CA MET A 206 -7.67 3.79 8.42
C MET A 206 -7.26 5.26 8.26
N LEU A 207 -6.46 5.76 9.21
CA LEU A 207 -5.97 7.13 9.21
C LEU A 207 -5.14 7.44 7.97
N SER A 208 -4.26 6.52 7.57
CA SER A 208 -3.39 6.65 6.40
C SER A 208 -4.21 6.86 5.11
N ILE A 209 -5.30 6.10 4.93
CA ILE A 209 -6.20 6.27 3.78
C ILE A 209 -6.98 7.58 3.89
N LYS A 210 -7.56 7.88 5.05
CA LYS A 210 -8.32 9.13 5.28
C LYS A 210 -7.47 10.35 4.91
N LYS A 211 -6.23 10.42 5.40
CA LYS A 211 -5.27 11.49 5.07
C LYS A 211 -4.88 11.53 3.59
N SER A 212 -4.71 10.36 2.96
CA SER A 212 -4.42 10.29 1.52
C SER A 212 -5.55 10.89 0.68
N ILE A 213 -6.82 10.57 1.00
CA ILE A 213 -8.00 11.10 0.31
C ILE A 213 -8.18 12.58 0.58
N LEU A 214 -8.14 13.00 1.85
CA LEU A 214 -8.26 14.41 2.24
C LEU A 214 -7.21 15.29 1.56
N SER A 215 -5.99 14.77 1.41
CA SER A 215 -4.93 15.50 0.72
C SER A 215 -5.17 15.64 -0.79
N VAL A 216 -5.83 14.67 -1.43
CA VAL A 216 -6.31 14.84 -2.81
C VAL A 216 -7.38 15.94 -2.89
N LEU A 217 -8.26 16.02 -1.89
CA LEU A 217 -9.32 17.01 -1.82
C LEU A 217 -8.85 18.42 -1.43
N GLY A 218 -7.59 18.57 -1.03
CA GLY A 218 -6.93 19.86 -0.84
C GLY A 218 -6.31 20.09 0.53
N GLU A 219 -6.37 19.12 1.45
CA GLU A 219 -5.66 19.23 2.72
C GLU A 219 -4.14 19.11 2.54
N GLU A 220 -3.39 19.98 3.22
CA GLU A 220 -1.94 19.96 3.17
C GLU A 220 -1.38 18.84 4.05
N PRO A 221 -0.42 18.03 3.55
CA PRO A 221 0.18 16.99 4.35
C PRO A 221 1.03 17.58 5.47
N ASN A 222 1.02 16.93 6.63
CA ASN A 222 1.97 17.21 7.69
C ASN A 222 3.39 16.82 7.26
N LEU A 223 4.33 17.75 7.31
CA LEU A 223 5.73 17.52 6.95
C LEU A 223 6.62 17.17 8.14
N ASN A 224 6.08 17.16 9.37
CA ASN A 224 6.79 16.79 10.59
C ASN A 224 6.81 15.27 10.79
N THR A 225 7.29 14.54 9.79
CA THR A 225 7.44 13.07 9.85
C THR A 225 8.91 12.69 9.82
N ASP A 226 9.28 11.67 10.60
CA ASP A 226 10.62 11.08 10.51
C ASP A 226 10.97 10.67 9.08
N ASN A 227 12.20 10.96 8.65
CA ASN A 227 12.69 10.72 7.28
C ASN A 227 11.91 11.44 6.16
N ILE A 228 11.33 12.62 6.43
CA ILE A 228 10.57 13.39 5.42
C ILE A 228 11.32 13.59 4.10
N ASP A 229 12.64 13.86 4.12
CA ASP A 229 13.44 14.03 2.90
C ASP A 229 13.43 12.78 1.98
N PHE A 230 13.41 11.59 2.60
CA PHE A 230 13.31 10.33 1.88
C PHE A 230 11.91 10.12 1.30
N ILE A 231 10.87 10.46 2.07
CA ILE A 231 9.47 10.39 1.63
C ILE A 231 9.24 11.35 0.45
N LEU A 232 9.72 12.59 0.54
CA LEU A 232 9.68 13.57 -0.56
C LEU A 232 10.38 13.03 -1.81
N SER A 233 11.55 12.42 -1.65
CA SER A 233 12.26 11.78 -2.76
C SER A 233 11.46 10.63 -3.41
N MET A 234 10.71 9.87 -2.61
CA MET A 234 9.83 8.80 -3.10
C MET A 234 8.57 9.35 -3.78
N ALA A 235 8.02 10.46 -3.30
CA ALA A 235 6.91 11.17 -3.96
C ALA A 235 7.34 11.65 -5.37
N GLU A 236 8.54 12.23 -5.50
CA GLU A 236 9.12 12.59 -6.80
C GLU A 236 9.35 11.37 -7.69
N TYR A 237 9.78 10.25 -7.10
CA TYR A 237 9.99 9.00 -7.81
C TYR A 237 8.67 8.46 -8.41
N ILE A 238 7.56 8.52 -7.67
CA ILE A 238 6.23 8.14 -8.17
C ILE A 238 5.83 8.98 -9.39
N ILE A 239 6.07 10.30 -9.36
CA ILE A 239 5.76 11.15 -10.51
C ILE A 239 6.60 10.78 -11.72
N LYS A 240 7.90 10.54 -11.53
CA LYS A 240 8.80 10.12 -12.63
C LYS A 240 8.36 8.78 -13.25
N LEU A 241 7.89 7.84 -12.44
CA LEU A 241 7.30 6.58 -12.93
C LEU A 241 6.01 6.82 -13.72
N ARG A 242 5.10 7.65 -13.17
CA ARG A 242 3.81 7.99 -13.77
C ARG A 242 3.93 8.59 -15.16
N ILE A 243 4.98 9.38 -15.39
CA ILE A 243 5.31 9.99 -16.68
C ILE A 243 6.36 9.19 -17.49
N TYR A 244 6.65 7.95 -17.07
CA TYR A 244 7.51 6.98 -17.76
C TYR A 244 8.94 7.48 -18.07
N LYS A 245 9.52 8.25 -17.16
CA LYS A 245 10.85 8.87 -17.33
C LYS A 245 12.00 8.04 -16.73
N ILE A 246 11.71 6.99 -15.96
CA ILE A 246 12.76 6.24 -15.26
C ILE A 246 13.31 5.13 -16.14
N ASN A 247 12.44 4.45 -16.90
CA ASN A 247 12.75 3.24 -17.66
C ASN A 247 13.51 2.24 -16.79
N LYS A 248 12.97 1.97 -15.60
CA LYS A 248 13.65 1.15 -14.61
C LYS A 248 13.85 -0.28 -15.12
N LYS A 249 15.06 -0.80 -14.95
CA LYS A 249 15.36 -2.20 -15.25
C LYS A 249 14.72 -3.12 -14.22
N LEU A 250 14.24 -4.27 -14.69
CA LEU A 250 13.76 -5.34 -13.83
C LEU A 250 14.87 -5.82 -12.89
N TYR A 251 14.47 -6.23 -11.70
CA TYR A 251 15.34 -6.77 -10.68
C TYR A 251 15.65 -8.24 -10.98
N GLU A 252 16.94 -8.53 -11.18
CA GLU A 252 17.46 -9.84 -11.59
C GLU A 252 18.24 -10.55 -10.47
N ASN A 253 18.35 -9.95 -9.28
CA ASN A 253 19.06 -10.55 -8.16
C ASN A 253 18.17 -11.53 -7.38
N ASN A 254 18.81 -12.35 -6.54
CA ASN A 254 18.16 -13.22 -5.56
C ASN A 254 18.84 -12.99 -4.20
N ALA A 255 18.36 -11.98 -3.48
CA ALA A 255 18.98 -11.48 -2.26
C ALA A 255 18.55 -12.30 -1.04
N ASN A 256 19.48 -12.52 -0.13
CA ASN A 256 19.22 -13.26 1.10
C ASN A 256 19.76 -12.50 2.32
N PRO A 257 18.90 -12.10 3.29
CA PRO A 257 19.35 -11.33 4.44
C PRO A 257 20.28 -12.13 5.37
N ARG A 258 20.38 -13.45 5.20
CA ARG A 258 21.33 -14.28 5.96
C ARG A 258 22.79 -13.95 5.64
N LEU A 259 23.10 -13.26 4.53
CA LEU A 259 24.46 -12.79 4.26
C LEU A 259 25.00 -11.92 5.41
N PHE A 260 24.13 -11.15 6.07
CA PHE A 260 24.51 -10.26 7.17
C PHE A 260 25.02 -11.03 8.40
N ILE A 261 24.65 -12.30 8.55
CA ILE A 261 25.10 -13.16 9.66
C ILE A 261 26.63 -13.32 9.62
N ASN A 262 27.25 -13.27 8.44
CA ASN A 262 28.68 -13.49 8.28
C ASN A 262 29.50 -12.19 8.33
N LEU A 263 28.85 -11.02 8.45
CA LEU A 263 29.53 -9.73 8.52
C LEU A 263 29.89 -9.35 9.96
N ASN A 264 30.94 -8.55 10.09
CA ASN A 264 31.44 -7.96 11.33
C ASN A 264 31.02 -6.49 11.47
N GLU A 265 31.10 -5.96 12.69
CA GLU A 265 30.88 -4.54 12.93
C GLU A 265 31.91 -3.70 12.15
N GLY A 266 31.45 -2.62 11.51
CA GLY A 266 32.26 -1.77 10.64
C GLY A 266 32.31 -2.22 9.17
N ASP A 267 31.86 -3.42 8.84
CA ASP A 267 31.84 -3.90 7.45
C ASP A 267 30.94 -3.04 6.58
N ASN A 268 31.42 -2.76 5.36
CA ASN A 268 30.69 -2.01 4.33
C ASN A 268 30.46 -2.89 3.11
N ILE A 269 29.20 -3.08 2.73
CA ILE A 269 28.82 -3.90 1.57
C ILE A 269 27.85 -3.16 0.66
N VAL A 270 27.71 -3.66 -0.57
CA VAL A 270 26.61 -3.30 -1.46
C VAL A 270 25.62 -4.47 -1.47
N ASP A 271 24.50 -4.27 -0.80
CA ASP A 271 23.40 -5.22 -0.73
C ASP A 271 22.37 -4.94 -1.84
N PRO A 272 21.79 -5.95 -2.51
CA PRO A 272 20.80 -5.69 -3.55
C PRO A 272 19.56 -4.94 -3.04
N ILE A 273 19.15 -5.14 -1.77
CA ILE A 273 17.93 -4.57 -1.21
C ILE A 273 18.19 -3.22 -0.56
N PHE A 274 19.13 -3.17 0.38
CA PHE A 274 19.47 -1.98 1.14
C PHE A 274 20.52 -1.08 0.45
N ASN A 275 21.10 -1.52 -0.66
CA ASN A 275 22.19 -0.84 -1.38
C ASN A 275 23.44 -0.73 -0.49
N LYS A 276 24.12 0.43 -0.44
CA LYS A 276 25.27 0.64 0.44
C LYS A 276 24.84 0.51 1.90
N VAL A 277 25.41 -0.46 2.60
CA VAL A 277 25.13 -0.74 4.01
C VAL A 277 26.42 -0.75 4.82
N THR A 278 26.35 -0.18 6.01
CA THR A 278 27.36 -0.32 7.06
C THR A 278 26.77 -1.10 8.23
N VAL A 279 27.49 -2.13 8.71
CA VAL A 279 27.12 -2.86 9.93
C VAL A 279 27.53 -2.04 11.14
N ILE A 280 26.56 -1.65 11.97
CA ILE A 280 26.76 -0.77 13.13
C ILE A 280 27.04 -1.56 14.40
N SER A 281 26.25 -2.61 14.64
CA SER A 281 26.44 -3.46 15.83
C SER A 281 25.86 -4.85 15.61
N LYS A 282 26.38 -5.84 16.34
CA LYS A 282 25.96 -7.24 16.27
C LYS A 282 25.90 -7.86 17.66
N ASN A 283 24.68 -8.16 18.10
CA ASN A 283 24.42 -8.68 19.45
C ASN A 283 23.66 -10.01 19.39
N PHE A 284 24.02 -10.96 20.25
CA PHE A 284 23.30 -12.24 20.37
C PHE A 284 22.76 -12.40 21.79
N ILE A 285 21.43 -12.36 21.93
CA ILE A 285 20.73 -12.43 23.22
C ILE A 285 19.51 -13.34 23.06
N ASN A 286 19.26 -14.24 24.03
CA ASN A 286 18.08 -15.12 24.07
C ASN A 286 17.82 -15.88 22.75
N ASN A 287 18.87 -16.46 22.15
CA ASN A 287 18.81 -17.17 20.86
C ASN A 287 18.40 -16.30 19.65
N ILE A 288 18.47 -14.97 19.77
CA ILE A 288 18.20 -14.02 18.69
C ILE A 288 19.48 -13.24 18.39
N LEU A 289 19.97 -13.39 17.16
CA LEU A 289 21.02 -12.53 16.61
C LEU A 289 20.38 -11.24 16.08
N SER A 290 20.75 -10.11 16.67
CA SER A 290 20.31 -8.77 16.27
C SER A 290 21.47 -8.02 15.61
N ILE A 291 21.32 -7.65 14.35
CA ILE A 291 22.32 -6.93 13.56
C ILE A 291 21.74 -5.56 13.21
N LYS A 292 22.33 -4.51 13.76
CA LYS A 292 21.97 -3.13 13.45
C LYS A 292 22.76 -2.69 12.22
N ILE A 293 22.05 -2.24 11.20
CA ILE A 293 22.65 -1.77 9.95
C ILE A 293 22.19 -0.34 9.63
N LYS A 294 23.04 0.43 8.96
CA LYS A 294 22.70 1.75 8.42
C LYS A 294 22.72 1.70 6.90
N SER A 295 21.62 2.14 6.28
CA SER A 295 21.47 2.26 4.83
C SER A 295 20.95 3.64 4.45
N LYS A 296 20.78 3.91 3.14
CA LYS A 296 20.20 5.17 2.66
C LYS A 296 18.77 5.40 3.17
N SER A 297 18.00 4.33 3.36
CA SER A 297 16.61 4.43 3.86
C SER A 297 16.53 4.38 5.39
N GLY A 298 17.63 4.61 6.11
CA GLY A 298 17.67 4.70 7.56
C GLY A 298 18.36 3.53 8.25
N THR A 299 18.09 3.38 9.54
CA THR A 299 18.67 2.33 10.38
C THR A 299 17.68 1.19 10.59
N HIS A 300 18.16 -0.04 10.39
CA HIS A 300 17.37 -1.26 10.51
C HIS A 300 18.01 -2.19 11.52
N VAL A 301 17.19 -2.94 12.26
CA VAL A 301 17.66 -3.99 13.18
C VAL A 301 17.16 -5.33 12.67
N LEU A 302 18.05 -6.06 11.99
CA LEU A 302 17.76 -7.41 11.49
C LEU A 302 17.84 -8.41 12.64
N LYS A 303 16.79 -9.21 12.81
CA LYS A 303 16.67 -10.25 13.83
C LYS A 303 16.64 -11.63 13.17
N PHE A 304 17.54 -12.51 13.60
CA PHE A 304 17.61 -13.90 13.17
C PHE A 304 17.48 -14.80 14.39
N LYS A 305 16.42 -15.64 14.42
CA LYS A 305 16.26 -16.65 15.46
C LYS A 305 17.11 -17.87 15.10
N LYS A 306 17.89 -18.36 16.07
CA LYS A 306 18.59 -19.64 15.93
C LYS A 306 17.54 -20.76 15.96
N SER A 307 17.46 -21.51 14.86
CA SER A 307 16.65 -22.74 14.75
C SER A 307 17.20 -23.85 15.62
#